data_AF-A0A850ENP3-F1
#
_entry.id   AF-A0A850ENP3-F1
#
_cell.length_a   1.000
_cell.length_b   1.000
_cell.length_c   1.000
_cell.angle_alpha   90.00
_cell.angle_beta   90.00
_cell.angle_gamma   90.00
#
_symmetry.space_group_name_H-M   'P 1'
#
loop_
_entity.id
_entity.type
_entity.pdbx_description
1 polymer ?
#
loop_
_entity_poly.entity_id
_entity_poly.type
_entity_poly.pdbx_seq_one_letter_code
_entity_poly.pdbx_strand_id
1 'polypeptide(L)'
;MPGAIIATLAIFLPAFLLIVGALPFWNSFRKSAHVQGAPIGINSAVVGILLAALYDPLWTTAIMEPTDFVLASILFILLVFWKLPPWIVVVCGATGGYFLGMV
;
A
#
# COMPACT_ATOMS: atom_id res chain seq x y z
N MET A 1 -9.11 -9.23 28.46
CA MET A 1 -7.63 -9.24 28.36
C MET A 1 -7.02 -10.53 27.79
N PRO A 2 -7.51 -11.76 28.06
CA PRO A 2 -6.91 -12.98 27.50
C PRO A 2 -6.92 -13.04 25.95
N GLY A 3 -7.98 -12.54 25.31
CA GLY A 3 -8.13 -12.57 23.86
C GLY A 3 -7.08 -11.75 23.08
N ALA A 4 -6.58 -10.64 23.66
CA ALA A 4 -5.57 -9.82 23.00
C ALA A 4 -4.23 -10.57 22.86
N ILE A 5 -3.82 -11.28 23.91
CA ILE A 5 -2.58 -12.07 23.94
C ILE A 5 -2.67 -13.21 22.94
N ILE A 6 -3.80 -13.93 22.93
CA ILE A 6 -4.05 -15.04 22.00
C ILE A 6 -4.06 -14.54 20.55
N ALA A 7 -4.70 -13.40 20.26
CA ALA A 7 -4.73 -12.80 18.92
C ALA A 7 -3.35 -12.37 18.44
N THR A 8 -2.54 -11.73 19.30
CA THR A 8 -1.15 -11.38 18.95
C THR A 8 -0.31 -12.63 18.69
N LEU A 9 -0.43 -13.66 19.52
CA LEU A 9 0.31 -14.91 19.28
C LEU A 9 -0.14 -15.55 17.95
N ALA A 10 -1.43 -15.60 17.66
CA ALA A 10 -1.93 -16.20 16.42
C ALA A 10 -1.44 -15.48 15.14
N ILE A 11 -1.32 -14.15 15.16
CA ILE A 11 -0.83 -13.36 14.02
C ILE A 11 0.70 -13.47 13.86
N PHE A 12 1.45 -13.43 14.97
CA PHE A 12 2.91 -13.34 14.94
C PHE A 12 3.63 -14.69 14.97
N LEU A 13 3.08 -15.72 15.63
CA LEU A 13 3.67 -17.06 15.70
C LEU A 13 3.99 -17.67 14.32
N PRO A 14 3.10 -17.62 13.31
CA PRO A 14 3.42 -18.14 11.98
C PRO A 14 4.55 -17.35 11.31
N ALA A 15 4.63 -16.03 11.50
CA ALA A 15 5.73 -15.22 10.99
C ALA A 15 7.07 -15.61 11.64
N PHE A 16 7.11 -15.83 12.96
CA PHE A 16 8.30 -16.30 13.66
C PHE A 16 8.73 -17.71 13.23
N LEU A 17 7.77 -18.62 13.07
CA LEU A 17 8.00 -19.97 12.53
C LEU A 17 8.58 -19.91 11.12
N LEU A 18 8.07 -19.03 10.26
CA LEU A 18 8.61 -18.81 8.92
C LEU A 18 10.02 -18.23 8.95
N ILE A 19 10.34 -17.30 9.85
CA ILE A 19 11.70 -16.76 9.96
C ILE A 19 12.67 -17.87 10.38
N VAL A 20 12.39 -18.57 11.49
CA VAL A 20 13.26 -19.63 12.01
C VAL A 20 13.36 -20.81 11.04
N GLY A 21 12.25 -21.19 10.41
CA GLY A 21 12.18 -22.28 9.45
C GLY A 21 12.80 -21.93 8.10
N ALA A 22 12.60 -20.73 7.58
CA ALA A 22 13.08 -20.33 6.26
C ALA A 22 14.55 -19.86 6.27
N LEU A 23 15.07 -19.28 7.36
CA LEU A 23 16.48 -18.84 7.46
C LEU A 23 17.52 -19.89 7.02
N PRO A 24 17.48 -21.16 7.51
CA PRO A 24 18.45 -22.17 7.10
C PRO A 24 18.31 -22.56 5.61
N PHE A 25 17.09 -22.65 5.09
CA PHE A 25 16.85 -22.96 3.67
C PHE A 25 17.21 -21.80 2.74
N TRP A 26 16.96 -20.57 3.19
CA TRP A 26 17.26 -19.34 2.46
C TRP A 26 18.75 -19.17 2.20
N ASN A 27 19.60 -19.63 3.13
CA ASN A 27 21.05 -19.57 2.98
C ASN A 27 21.59 -20.55 1.91
N SER A 28 20.94 -21.70 1.73
CA SER A 28 21.21 -22.63 0.63
C SER A 28 20.66 -22.13 -0.71
N PHE A 29 19.46 -21.54 -0.72
CA PHE A 29 18.84 -20.99 -1.94
C PHE A 29 19.60 -19.78 -2.50
N ARG A 30 20.16 -18.91 -1.64
CA ARG A 30 20.95 -17.73 -2.07
C ARG A 30 22.23 -18.07 -2.84
N LYS A 31 22.77 -19.29 -2.68
CA LYS A 31 23.97 -19.76 -3.38
C LYS A 31 23.70 -20.14 -4.85
N SER A 32 22.44 -20.33 -5.25
CA SER A 32 22.06 -20.63 -6.63
C SER A 32 21.84 -19.36 -7.44
N ALA A 33 22.61 -19.18 -8.52
CA ALA A 33 22.50 -18.03 -9.42
C ALA A 33 21.12 -17.89 -10.08
N HIS A 34 20.35 -18.99 -10.22
CA HIS A 34 19.00 -18.96 -10.77
C HIS A 34 17.96 -18.30 -9.85
N VAL A 35 18.20 -18.27 -8.53
CA VAL A 35 17.26 -17.73 -7.54
C VAL A 35 17.49 -16.24 -7.28
N GLN A 36 18.68 -15.71 -7.62
CA GLN A 36 19.02 -14.30 -7.40
C GLN A 36 18.19 -13.32 -8.24
N GLY A 37 17.63 -13.76 -9.36
CA GLY A 37 16.70 -12.97 -10.18
C GLY A 37 15.27 -12.86 -9.61
N ALA A 38 14.86 -13.80 -8.75
CA ALA A 38 13.54 -13.81 -8.14
C ALA A 38 13.22 -12.54 -7.31
N PRO A 39 14.08 -12.04 -6.41
CA PRO A 39 13.80 -10.81 -5.65
C PRO A 39 13.65 -9.56 -6.53
N ILE A 40 14.35 -9.48 -7.66
CA ILE A 40 14.17 -8.38 -8.62
C ILE A 40 12.80 -8.48 -9.30
N GLY A 41 12.39 -9.68 -9.69
CA GLY A 41 11.05 -9.95 -10.24
C GLY A 41 9.93 -9.64 -9.24
N ILE A 42 10.12 -9.97 -7.96
CA ILE A 42 9.17 -9.66 -6.89
C ILE A 42 9.00 -8.15 -6.73
N ASN A 43 10.09 -7.38 -6.69
CA ASN A 43 10.01 -5.92 -6.59
C ASN A 43 9.24 -5.31 -7.78
N SER A 44 9.49 -5.77 -9.00
CA SER A 44 8.75 -5.33 -10.19
C SER A 44 7.28 -5.74 -10.16
N ALA A 45 6.96 -6.93 -9.66
CA ALA A 45 5.59 -7.40 -9.49
C ALA A 45 4.81 -6.56 -8.48
N VAL A 46 5.45 -6.15 -7.37
CA VAL A 46 4.82 -5.27 -6.36
C VAL A 46 4.43 -3.92 -6.98
N VAL A 47 5.33 -3.30 -7.74
CA VAL A 47 5.00 -2.04 -8.45
C VAL A 47 3.84 -2.25 -9.42
N GLY A 48 3.82 -3.38 -10.14
CA GLY A 48 2.70 -3.74 -11.02
C GLY A 48 1.37 -3.88 -10.28
N ILE A 49 1.35 -4.54 -9.11
CA ILE A 49 0.15 -4.70 -8.28
C ILE A 49 -0.30 -3.37 -7.70
N LEU A 50 0.63 -2.50 -7.26
CA LEU A 50 0.31 -1.16 -6.77
C LEU A 50 -0.31 -0.29 -7.87
N LEU A 51 0.22 -0.36 -9.11
CA LEU A 51 -0.35 0.32 -10.27
C LEU A 51 -1.73 -0.24 -10.63
N ALA A 52 -1.91 -1.57 -10.59
CA ALA A 52 -3.19 -2.20 -10.84
C ALA A 52 -4.23 -1.76 -9.80
N ALA A 53 -3.86 -1.78 -8.51
CA ALA A 53 -4.72 -1.32 -7.42
C ALA A 53 -5.03 0.19 -7.51
N LEU A 54 -4.09 0.99 -8.02
CA LEU A 54 -4.28 2.40 -8.30
C LEU A 54 -5.36 2.61 -9.38
N TYR A 55 -5.35 1.79 -10.44
CA TYR A 55 -6.36 1.85 -11.50
C TYR A 55 -7.72 1.34 -11.01
N ASP A 56 -7.77 0.14 -10.44
CA ASP A 56 -8.98 -0.50 -9.93
C ASP A 56 -8.66 -1.18 -8.58
N PRO A 57 -9.28 -0.76 -7.45
CA PRO A 57 -10.47 0.10 -7.35
C PRO A 57 -10.19 1.58 -7.12
N LEU A 58 -8.95 2.01 -6.86
CA LEU A 58 -8.70 3.37 -6.34
C LEU A 58 -9.18 4.47 -7.30
N TRP A 59 -8.77 4.45 -8.57
CA TRP A 59 -9.19 5.47 -9.54
C TRP A 59 -10.66 5.33 -9.92
N THR A 60 -11.13 4.09 -10.16
CA THR A 60 -12.50 3.79 -10.57
C THR A 60 -13.54 4.10 -9.50
N THR A 61 -13.18 4.07 -8.20
CA THR A 61 -14.11 4.40 -7.11
C THR A 61 -13.95 5.81 -6.57
N ALA A 62 -12.79 6.44 -6.74
CA ALA A 62 -12.54 7.79 -6.23
C ALA A 62 -12.97 8.90 -7.20
N ILE A 63 -13.03 8.64 -8.51
CA ILE A 63 -13.35 9.64 -9.53
C ILE A 63 -14.62 9.19 -10.25
N MET A 64 -15.77 9.59 -9.70
CA MET A 64 -17.07 9.28 -10.27
C MET A 64 -17.57 10.44 -11.14
N GLU A 65 -17.23 11.67 -10.76
CA GLU A 65 -17.63 12.89 -11.47
C GLU A 65 -16.43 13.73 -11.94
N PRO A 66 -16.62 14.61 -12.95
CA PRO A 66 -15.57 15.53 -13.43
C PRO A 66 -15.06 16.47 -12.33
N THR A 67 -15.89 16.78 -11.34
CA THR A 67 -15.58 17.59 -10.15
C THR A 67 -14.56 16.90 -9.23
N ASP A 68 -14.70 15.59 -9.02
CA ASP A 68 -13.76 14.78 -8.24
C ASP A 68 -12.37 14.76 -8.89
N PHE A 69 -12.32 14.75 -10.22
CA PHE A 69 -11.07 14.79 -10.97
C PHE A 69 -10.30 16.12 -10.76
N VAL A 70 -11.02 17.24 -10.70
CA VAL A 70 -10.42 18.56 -10.40
C VAL A 70 -9.89 18.60 -8.97
N LEU A 71 -10.68 18.11 -8.00
CA LEU A 71 -10.24 18.03 -6.60
C LEU A 71 -8.99 17.15 -6.46
N ALA A 72 -8.99 15.96 -7.06
CA ALA A 72 -7.87 15.03 -7.05
C ALA A 72 -6.60 15.65 -7.66
N SER A 73 -6.74 16.40 -8.76
CA SER A 73 -5.63 17.09 -9.41
C SER A 73 -5.02 18.19 -8.52
N ILE A 74 -5.86 18.98 -7.83
CA ILE A 74 -5.41 20.01 -6.88
C ILE A 74 -4.67 19.37 -5.71
N LEU A 75 -5.23 18.31 -5.11
CA LEU A 75 -4.61 17.56 -4.00
C LEU A 75 -3.28 16.93 -4.42
N PHE A 76 -3.20 16.40 -5.64
CA PHE A 76 -1.97 15.85 -6.19
C PHE A 76 -0.89 16.92 -6.36
N ILE A 77 -1.23 18.10 -6.89
CA ILE A 77 -0.31 19.23 -7.01
C ILE A 77 0.18 19.68 -5.62
N LEU A 78 -0.74 19.77 -4.66
CA LEU A 78 -0.45 20.13 -3.26
C LEU A 78 0.56 19.16 -2.62
N LEU A 79 0.44 17.86 -2.91
CA LEU A 79 1.31 16.82 -2.38
C LEU A 79 2.67 16.78 -3.09
N VAL A 80 2.70 16.88 -4.42
CA VAL A 80 3.92 16.70 -5.23
C VAL A 80 4.76 17.97 -5.31
N PHE A 81 4.16 19.12 -5.61
CA PHE A 81 4.90 20.38 -5.81
C PHE A 81 5.08 21.14 -4.51
N TRP A 82 4.06 21.18 -3.66
CA TRP A 82 4.13 21.89 -2.38
C TRP A 82 4.70 21.07 -1.24
N LYS A 83 4.98 19.76 -1.46
CA LYS A 83 5.57 18.84 -0.48
C LYS A 83 4.90 18.92 0.89
N LEU A 84 3.59 19.19 0.93
CA LEU A 84 2.86 19.21 2.19
C LEU A 84 2.82 17.80 2.78
N PRO A 85 2.87 17.69 4.11
CA PRO A 85 2.77 16.39 4.74
C PRO A 85 1.42 15.73 4.37
N PRO A 86 1.40 14.43 4.06
CA PRO A 86 0.22 13.75 3.51
C PRO A 86 -1.06 13.91 4.35
N TRP A 87 -0.94 14.07 5.67
CA TRP A 87 -2.10 14.24 6.55
C TRP A 87 -2.89 15.52 6.25
N ILE A 88 -2.24 16.62 5.86
CA ILE A 88 -2.92 17.87 5.48
C ILE A 88 -3.71 17.65 4.19
N VAL A 89 -3.10 16.98 3.21
CA VAL A 89 -3.72 16.66 1.93
C VAL A 89 -4.96 15.77 2.14
N VAL A 90 -4.87 14.78 3.03
CA VAL A 90 -6.02 13.92 3.38
C VAL A 90 -7.12 14.72 4.07
N VAL A 91 -6.80 15.61 5.01
CA VAL A 91 -7.82 16.46 5.67
C VAL A 91 -8.49 17.39 4.65
N CYS A 92 -7.72 18.07 3.80
CA CYS A 92 -8.26 18.92 2.75
C CYS A 92 -9.13 18.15 1.77
N GLY A 93 -8.69 16.95 1.35
CA GLY A 93 -9.45 16.08 0.45
C GLY A 93 -10.74 15.57 1.09
N ALA A 94 -10.70 15.16 2.36
CA ALA A 94 -11.89 14.75 3.09
C ALA A 94 -12.90 15.90 3.23
N THR A 95 -12.44 17.11 3.56
CA THR A 95 -13.32 18.29 3.62
C THR A 95 -13.87 18.64 2.24
N GLY A 96 -13.04 18.66 1.19
CA GLY A 96 -13.46 18.99 -0.17
C GLY A 96 -14.44 17.98 -0.75
N GLY A 97 -14.20 16.69 -0.54
CA GLY A 97 -15.11 15.62 -0.94
C GLY A 97 -16.42 15.64 -0.17
N TYR A 98 -16.41 15.96 1.13
CA TYR A 98 -17.64 16.13 1.92
C TYR A 98 -18.51 17.28 1.38
N PHE A 99 -17.92 18.42 1.03
CA PHE A 99 -18.66 19.54 0.44
C PHE A 99 -19.18 19.22 -0.96
N LEU A 100 -18.41 18.51 -1.78
CA LEU A 100 -18.84 18.10 -3.12
C LEU A 100 -19.96 17.05 -3.08
N GLY A 101 -19.89 16.07 -2.17
CA GLY A 101 -20.95 15.07 -1.99
C GLY A 101 -22.22 15.59 -1.31
N MET A 102 -22.21 16.83 -0.82
CA MET A 102 -23.40 17.53 -0.27
C MET A 102 -24.15 18.36 -1.32
N VAL A 103 -23.52 18.66 -2.46
CA VAL A 103 -24.11 19.41 -3.59
C VAL A 103 -24.80 18.44 -4.53
#